data_AF-A0A3P5WJP6-F1
#
_entry.id   AF-A0A3P5WJP6-F1
#
_cell.length_a   1.000
_cell.length_b   1.000
_cell.length_c   1.000
_cell.angle_alpha   90.00
_cell.angle_beta   90.00
_cell.angle_gamma   90.00
#
_symmetry.space_group_name_H-M   'P 1'
#
loop_
_entity.id
_entity.type
_entity.pdbx_description
1 polymer ?
#
loop_
_entity_poly.entity_id
_entity_poly.type
_entity_poly.pdbx_seq_one_letter_code
_entity_poly.pdbx_strand_id
1 'polypeptide(L)'
;MEITTPLFDYLTVLAVIQPGRIQDIEQFAPQILPRDDVGESVEHGIFRLAHDEARKLNLVTQVKRGTFFLTPAGREEVRRASLHKEIDNMRLFLMKAQRKRYR
;
A
#
# COMPACT_ATOMS: atom_id res chain seq x y z
N MET A 1 14.96 11.58 8.91
CA MET A 1 14.02 10.48 8.66
C MET A 1 12.64 11.04 8.93
N GLU A 2 11.88 11.34 7.89
CA GLU A 2 10.45 11.63 8.07
C GLU A 2 9.80 10.32 8.54
N ILE A 3 9.22 10.35 9.73
CA ILE A 3 8.40 9.25 10.24
C ILE A 3 7.13 9.28 9.42
N THR A 4 7.08 8.52 8.32
CA THR A 4 5.81 8.36 7.60
C THR A 4 4.83 7.65 8.53
N THR A 5 3.58 8.11 8.54
CA THR A 5 2.57 7.55 9.43
C THR A 5 2.17 6.15 8.95
N PRO A 6 1.76 5.23 9.85
CA PRO A 6 1.22 3.93 9.49
C PRO A 6 0.16 3.96 8.39
N LEU A 7 -0.71 4.99 8.42
CA LEU A 7 -1.71 5.23 7.41
C LEU A 7 -1.08 5.50 6.03
N PHE A 8 -0.05 6.35 5.98
CA PHE A 8 0.66 6.65 4.74
C PHE A 8 1.33 5.41 4.13
N ASP A 9 1.96 4.60 4.97
CA ASP A 9 2.63 3.37 4.55
C ASP A 9 1.63 2.35 3.98
N TYR A 10 0.51 2.16 4.66
CA TYR A 10 -0.61 1.36 4.18
C TYR A 10 -1.11 1.84 2.80
N LEU A 11 -1.34 3.15 2.64
CA LEU A 11 -1.83 3.72 1.38
C LEU A 11 -0.80 3.61 0.26
N THR A 12 0.49 3.76 0.58
CA THR A 12 1.61 3.64 -0.38
C THR A 12 1.71 2.21 -0.90
N VAL A 13 1.71 1.22 -0.02
CA VAL A 13 1.73 -0.20 -0.42
C VAL A 13 0.51 -0.53 -1.26
N LEU A 14 -0.69 -0.10 -0.83
CA LEU A 14 -1.90 -0.31 -1.61
C LEU A 14 -1.85 0.40 -2.97
N ALA A 15 -1.27 1.59 -3.08
CA ALA A 15 -1.13 2.31 -4.36
C ALA A 15 -0.39 1.49 -5.41
N VAL A 16 0.60 0.72 -4.97
CA VAL A 16 1.43 -0.15 -5.80
C VAL A 16 0.69 -1.42 -6.19
N ILE A 17 0.12 -2.14 -5.21
CA ILE A 17 -0.45 -3.50 -5.45
C ILE A 17 -1.93 -3.51 -5.84
N GLN A 18 -2.64 -2.37 -5.75
CA GLN A 18 -4.09 -2.31 -5.92
C GLN A 18 -4.60 -2.93 -7.24
N PRO A 19 -5.77 -3.60 -7.21
CA PRO A 19 -6.58 -3.90 -6.02
C PRO A 19 -5.93 -4.96 -5.12
N GLY A 20 -5.99 -4.79 -3.80
CA GLY A 20 -5.33 -5.68 -2.83
C GLY A 20 -6.12 -5.90 -1.54
N ARG A 21 -5.88 -7.03 -0.87
CA ARG A 21 -6.38 -7.32 0.48
C ARG A 21 -5.38 -6.79 1.53
N ILE A 22 -5.83 -6.68 2.78
CA ILE A 22 -4.92 -6.34 3.90
C ILE A 22 -3.78 -7.35 4.05
N GLN A 23 -4.04 -8.63 3.80
CA GLN A 23 -3.02 -9.69 3.83
C GLN A 23 -1.96 -9.50 2.74
N ASP A 24 -2.38 -9.06 1.54
CA ASP A 24 -1.45 -8.77 0.46
C ASP A 24 -0.58 -7.56 0.82
N ILE A 25 -1.17 -6.54 1.46
CA ILE A 25 -0.45 -5.36 1.95
C ILE A 25 0.60 -5.77 2.98
N GLU A 26 0.23 -6.56 4.00
CA GLU A 26 1.15 -7.09 5.01
C GLU A 26 2.29 -7.91 4.37
N GLN A 27 1.98 -8.72 3.35
CA GLN A 27 2.96 -9.53 2.64
C GLN A 27 3.96 -8.70 1.80
N PHE A 28 3.48 -7.65 1.12
CA PHE A 28 4.30 -6.87 0.19
C PHE A 28 4.92 -5.62 0.83
N ALA A 29 4.48 -5.21 2.03
CA ALA A 29 5.00 -4.04 2.72
C ALA A 29 6.53 -4.05 2.89
N PRO A 30 7.19 -5.14 3.35
CA PRO A 30 8.64 -5.16 3.51
C PRO A 30 9.43 -5.05 2.19
N GLN A 31 8.78 -5.35 1.06
CA GLN A 31 9.40 -5.26 -0.27
C GLN A 31 9.26 -3.85 -0.88
N ILE A 32 8.22 -3.11 -0.49
CA ILE A 32 7.88 -1.81 -1.06
C ILE A 32 8.42 -0.67 -0.20
N LEU A 33 8.43 -0.83 1.12
CA LEU A 33 8.92 0.17 2.07
C LEU A 33 10.36 -0.17 2.44
N PRO A 34 11.37 0.63 2.04
CA PRO A 34 12.78 0.32 2.27
C PRO A 34 13.20 0.69 3.70
N ARG A 35 12.58 0.05 4.70
CA ARG A 35 12.87 0.25 6.12
C ARG A 35 12.86 -1.06 6.89
N ASP A 36 13.71 -1.14 7.91
CA ASP A 36 13.91 -2.35 8.70
C ASP A 36 12.79 -2.61 9.73
N ASP A 37 11.98 -1.59 10.05
CA ASP A 37 10.90 -1.62 11.04
C ASP A 37 9.56 -2.18 10.50
N VAL A 38 9.49 -2.44 9.20
CA VAL A 38 8.24 -2.82 8.52
C VAL A 38 7.78 -4.21 8.94
N GLY A 39 8.71 -5.14 9.14
CA GLY A 39 8.39 -6.49 9.63
C GLY A 39 7.73 -6.44 11.01
N GLU A 40 8.31 -5.66 11.92
CA GLU A 40 7.78 -5.47 13.27
C GLU A 40 6.38 -4.81 13.24
N SER A 41 6.20 -3.83 12.35
CA SER A 41 4.90 -3.16 12.14
C SER A 41 3.82 -4.14 11.65
N VAL A 42 4.18 -5.12 10.82
CA VAL A 42 3.27 -6.18 10.38
C VAL A 42 2.91 -7.10 11.55
N GLU A 43 3.90 -7.54 12.33
CA GLU A 43 3.70 -8.44 13.47
C GLU A 43 2.82 -7.81 14.56
N HIS A 44 3.00 -6.52 14.84
CA HIS A 44 2.17 -5.77 15.80
C HIS A 44 0.80 -5.35 15.24
N GLY A 45 0.48 -5.71 13.99
CA GLY A 45 -0.83 -5.42 13.37
C GLY A 45 -1.06 -3.94 13.04
N ILE A 46 0.00 -3.15 12.92
CA ILE A 46 -0.06 -1.71 12.63
C ILE A 46 -0.75 -1.43 11.29
N PHE A 47 -0.51 -2.26 10.27
CA PHE A 47 -1.17 -2.15 8.97
C PHE A 47 -2.69 -2.38 9.04
N ARG A 48 -3.17 -3.19 10.00
CA ARG A 48 -4.61 -3.42 10.20
C ARG A 48 -5.28 -2.21 10.83
N LEU A 49 -4.62 -1.58 11.80
CA LEU A 49 -5.08 -0.33 12.40
C LEU A 49 -5.15 0.78 11.34
N ALA A 50 -4.10 0.90 10.53
CA ALA A 50 -4.05 1.83 9.39
C ALA A 50 -5.15 1.54 8.35
N HIS A 51 -5.47 0.28 8.10
CA HIS A 51 -6.57 -0.10 7.22
C HIS A 51 -7.93 0.36 7.75
N ASP A 52 -8.20 0.13 9.03
CA ASP A 52 -9.45 0.56 9.66
C ASP A 52 -9.58 2.09 9.67
N GLU A 53 -8.48 2.79 9.90
CA GLU A 53 -8.42 4.25 9.79
C GLU A 53 -8.67 4.72 8.35
N ALA A 54 -8.02 4.13 7.35
CA ALA A 54 -8.22 4.44 5.94
C ALA A 54 -9.69 4.24 5.51
N ARG A 55 -10.36 3.22 6.06
CA ARG A 55 -11.80 2.99 5.84
C ARG A 55 -12.66 4.06 6.48
N LYS A 56 -12.39 4.43 7.74
CA LYS A 56 -13.11 5.51 8.45
C LYS A 56 -12.99 6.85 7.72
N LEU A 57 -11.82 7.12 7.13
CA LEU A 57 -11.52 8.34 6.40
C LEU A 57 -11.94 8.30 4.91
N ASN A 58 -12.57 7.22 4.44
CA ASN A 58 -12.96 7.05 3.02
C ASN A 58 -11.79 7.18 2.02
N LEU A 59 -10.57 6.82 2.44
CA LEU A 59 -9.37 6.81 1.58
C LEU A 59 -9.26 5.54 0.74
N VAL A 60 -10.00 4.50 1.12
CA VAL A 60 -10.12 3.25 0.37
C VAL A 60 -11.58 2.90 0.13
N THR A 61 -11.83 2.24 -0.99
CA THR A 61 -13.14 1.66 -1.32
C THR A 61 -13.02 0.17 -1.53
N GLN A 62 -14.06 -0.55 -1.13
CA GLN A 62 -14.12 -2.00 -1.29
C GLN A 62 -14.68 -2.35 -2.66
N VAL A 63 -13.87 -3.01 -3.51
CA VAL A 63 -14.27 -3.39 -4.88
C VAL A 63 -14.77 -4.84 -4.96
N LYS A 64 -14.36 -5.69 -4.01
CA LYS A 64 -14.84 -7.06 -3.82
C LYS A 64 -14.74 -7.41 -2.33
N ARG A 65 -15.41 -8.48 -1.88
CA ARG A 65 -15.30 -8.96 -0.49
C ARG A 65 -13.83 -9.09 -0.05
N GLY A 66 -13.39 -8.23 0.88
CA GLY A 66 -12.02 -8.18 1.42
C GLY A 66 -10.96 -7.52 0.53
N THR A 67 -11.29 -7.01 -0.66
CA THR A 67 -10.34 -6.40 -1.60
C THR A 67 -10.64 -4.93 -1.79
N PHE A 68 -9.61 -4.11 -1.68
CA PHE A 68 -9.71 -2.66 -1.60
C PHE A 68 -8.92 -1.97 -2.71
N PHE A 69 -9.34 -0.75 -3.01
CA PHE A 69 -8.74 0.14 -4.00
C PHE A 69 -8.67 1.56 -3.43
N LEU A 70 -7.70 2.37 -3.85
CA LEU A 70 -7.62 3.75 -3.38
C LEU A 70 -8.71 4.63 -4.00
N THR A 71 -9.39 5.41 -3.17
CA THR A 71 -10.27 6.48 -3.64
C THR A 71 -9.45 7.62 -4.25
N PRO A 72 -10.07 8.57 -4.97
CA PRO A 72 -9.37 9.78 -5.41
C PRO A 72 -8.71 10.54 -4.25
N ALA A 73 -9.35 10.59 -3.07
CA ALA A 73 -8.79 11.19 -1.87
C ALA A 73 -7.57 10.41 -1.35
N GLY A 74 -7.66 9.08 -1.23
CA GLY A 74 -6.50 8.26 -0.81
C GLY A 74 -5.32 8.33 -1.79
N ARG A 75 -5.59 8.46 -3.09
CA ARG A 75 -4.54 8.74 -4.08
C ARG A 75 -3.91 10.11 -3.88
N GLU A 76 -4.69 11.12 -3.53
CA GLU A 76 -4.16 12.46 -3.28
C GLU A 76 -3.23 12.49 -2.06
N GLU A 77 -3.57 11.78 -0.99
CA GLU A 77 -2.70 11.63 0.19
C GLU A 77 -1.32 11.05 -0.17
N VAL A 78 -1.30 9.99 -0.97
CA VAL A 78 -0.03 9.40 -1.45
C VAL A 78 0.74 10.36 -2.36
N ARG A 79 0.04 11.13 -3.20
CA ARG A 79 0.65 12.06 -4.17
C ARG A 79 1.27 13.30 -3.52
N ARG A 80 0.66 13.83 -2.47
CA ARG A 80 1.14 15.03 -1.76
C ARG A 80 2.50 14.83 -1.09
N ALA A 81 2.87 13.59 -0.78
CA ALA A 81 4.16 13.23 -0.19
C ALA A 81 5.31 13.03 -1.21
N SER A 82 5.18 13.52 -2.45
CA SER A 82 6.26 13.54 -3.48
C SER A 82 6.78 12.19 -4.01
N LEU A 83 6.18 11.04 -3.63
CA LEU A 83 6.61 9.68 -4.04
C LEU A 83 6.12 9.20 -5.43
N HIS A 84 5.50 10.09 -6.21
CA HIS A 84 4.75 9.73 -7.43
C HIS A 84 5.59 8.97 -8.48
N LYS A 85 6.82 9.42 -8.75
CA LYS A 85 7.68 8.83 -9.79
C LYS A 85 8.19 7.44 -9.39
N GLU A 86 8.48 7.23 -8.10
CA GLU A 86 9.00 5.96 -7.61
C GLU A 86 7.91 4.90 -7.56
N ILE A 87 6.70 5.27 -7.14
CA ILE A 87 5.53 4.38 -7.09
C ILE A 87 5.14 3.88 -8.49
N ASP A 88 5.10 4.76 -9.49
CA ASP A 88 4.78 4.35 -10.87
C ASP A 88 5.83 3.41 -11.47
N ASN A 89 7.11 3.65 -11.18
CA ASN A 89 8.20 2.77 -11.60
C ASN A 89 8.13 1.39 -10.94
N MET A 90 7.84 1.33 -9.64
CA MET A 90 7.63 0.06 -8.92
C MET A 90 6.44 -0.73 -9.48
N ARG A 91 5.33 -0.04 -9.79
CA ARG A 91 4.13 -0.67 -10.36
C ARG A 91 4.43 -1.31 -11.71
N LEU A 92 5.15 -0.60 -12.58
CA LEU A 92 5.62 -1.11 -13.87
C LEU A 92 6.53 -2.34 -13.72
N PHE A 93 7.43 -2.34 -12.73
CA PHE A 93 8.32 -3.46 -12.46
C PHE A 93 7.55 -4.71 -12.02
N LEU A 94 6.64 -4.58 -11.05
CA LEU A 94 5.83 -5.68 -10.56
C LEU A 94 4.93 -6.27 -11.66
N MET A 95 4.32 -5.43 -12.50
CA MET A 95 3.53 -5.91 -13.64
C MET A 95 4.38 -6.71 -14.66
N LYS A 96 5.63 -6.27 -14.93
CA LYS A 96 6.56 -7.03 -15.79
C LYS A 96 6.96 -8.36 -15.15
N ALA A 97 7.25 -8.37 -13.85
CA ALA A 97 7.59 -9.59 -13.11
C ALA A 97 6.44 -10.60 -13.11
N GLN A 98 5.20 -10.14 -12.92
CA GLN A 98 4.01 -10.99 -13.03
C GLN A 98 3.87 -11.57 -14.44
N ARG A 99 4.01 -10.77 -15.52
CA ARG A 99 3.93 -11.28 -16.90
C ARG A 99 4.97 -12.36 -17.22
N LYS A 100 6.18 -12.27 -16.65
CA LYS A 100 7.24 -13.26 -16.88
C LYS A 100 6.96 -14.60 -16.17
N ARG A 101 6.15 -14.60 -15.11
CA ARG A 101 5.83 -15.78 -14.29
C ARG A 101 4.65 -16.61 -14.83
N TYR A 102 3.79 -16.01 -15.66
CA TYR A 102 2.61 -16.64 -16.26
C TYR A 102 2.79 -17.01 -17.74
N ARG A 103 4.03 -17.13 -18.20
CA ARG A 103 4.39 -17.55 -19.55
C ARG A 103 5.20 -18.84 -19.46
#